data_AF-A0A6S7K3H2-F1
#
_entry.id   AF-A0A6S7K3H2-F1
#
_cell.length_a   1.000
_cell.length_b   1.000
_cell.length_c   1.000
_cell.angle_alpha   90.00
_cell.angle_beta   90.00
_cell.angle_gamma   90.00
#
_symmetry.space_group_name_H-M   'P 1'
#
loop_
_entity.id
_entity.type
_entity.pdbx_description
1 polymer ?
#
loop_
_entity_poly.entity_id
_entity_poly.type
_entity_poly.pdbx_seq_one_letter_code
_entity_poly.pdbx_strand_id
1 'polypeptide(L)'
;MTIAYQNTKVAVWVNDQCRGSCPIFYGGQYETTAGFEKCSCSSGIQSSNYTGFWCDWDDGDGAVMIIGGGGSGCARPDHGIGITEANAAKFGGSLPYCTPPELAPEK
;
A
#
# COMPACT_ATOMS: atom_id res chain seq x y z
N MET A 1 -5.38 12.05 10.18
CA MET A 1 -5.73 11.08 9.13
C MET A 1 -6.07 9.78 9.82
N THR A 2 -7.34 9.36 9.80
CA THR A 2 -7.75 8.08 10.37
C THR A 2 -7.85 7.08 9.24
N ILE A 3 -6.99 6.06 9.26
CA ILE A 3 -7.10 4.91 8.36
C ILE A 3 -7.92 3.86 9.10
N ALA A 4 -9.22 3.77 8.78
CA ALA A 4 -10.08 2.72 9.30
C ALA A 4 -10.23 1.62 8.23
N TYR A 5 -9.71 0.43 8.52
CA TYR A 5 -9.91 -0.73 7.67
C TYR A 5 -11.18 -1.48 8.12
N GLN A 6 -12.22 -1.47 7.30
CA GLN A 6 -13.32 -2.41 7.44
C GLN A 6 -12.92 -3.70 6.74
N ASN A 7 -12.88 -4.80 7.47
CA ASN A 7 -12.63 -6.14 6.95
C ASN A 7 -13.84 -6.57 6.09
N THR A 8 -13.91 -6.04 4.88
CA THR A 8 -14.80 -6.55 3.85
C THR A 8 -14.13 -7.79 3.30
N LYS A 9 -14.82 -8.93 3.43
CA LYS A 9 -14.35 -10.23 2.95
C LYS A 9 -13.73 -10.08 1.55
N VAL A 10 -12.42 -10.27 1.48
CA VAL A 10 -11.58 -10.27 0.27
C VAL A 10 -11.52 -8.88 -0.40
N ALA A 11 -10.65 -8.01 0.10
CA ALA A 11 -10.17 -6.90 -0.71
C ALA A 11 -9.35 -7.48 -1.87
N VAL A 12 -9.95 -7.50 -3.06
CA VAL A 12 -9.32 -7.90 -4.31
C VAL A 12 -8.43 -6.74 -4.75
N TRP A 13 -7.13 -7.00 -4.86
CA TRP A 13 -6.19 -6.06 -5.47
C TRP A 13 -6.70 -5.65 -6.85
N VAL A 14 -6.61 -4.36 -7.14
CA VAL A 14 -6.88 -3.84 -8.49
C VAL A 14 -5.75 -4.27 -9.42
N ASN A 15 -5.83 -3.99 -10.73
CA ASN A 15 -4.72 -4.24 -11.66
C ASN A 15 -4.24 -2.88 -12.20
N ASP A 16 -2.93 -2.62 -12.11
CA ASP A 16 -2.23 -1.44 -12.63
C ASP A 16 -2.82 -0.07 -12.23
N GLN A 17 -3.37 0.04 -11.02
CA GLN A 17 -3.99 1.27 -10.53
C GLN A 17 -4.08 1.29 -9.00
N CYS A 18 -4.62 2.38 -8.45
CA CYS A 18 -5.08 2.44 -7.06
C CYS A 18 -6.61 2.34 -7.00
N ARG A 19 -7.13 1.57 -6.04
CA ARG A 19 -8.59 1.48 -5.79
C ARG A 19 -9.20 2.83 -5.42
N GLY A 20 -8.43 3.66 -4.72
CA GLY A 20 -8.81 5.02 -4.37
C GLY A 20 -7.60 5.92 -4.28
N SER A 21 -7.81 7.21 -4.53
CA SER A 21 -6.78 8.24 -4.45
C SER A 21 -7.35 9.48 -3.80
N CYS A 22 -6.55 10.19 -3.02
CA CYS A 22 -6.91 11.44 -2.38
C CYS A 22 -5.80 12.46 -2.61
N PRO A 23 -6.13 13.74 -2.90
CA PRO A 23 -5.12 14.79 -2.96
C PRO A 23 -4.33 14.84 -1.65
N ILE A 24 -3.01 14.93 -1.75
CA ILE A 24 -2.13 15.11 -0.60
C ILE A 24 -1.52 16.51 -0.66
N PHE A 25 -1.40 17.13 0.52
CA PHE A 25 -0.63 18.36 0.71
C PHE A 25 0.54 18.01 1.62
N TYR A 26 1.75 18.09 1.08
CA TYR A 26 2.94 17.89 1.88
C TYR A 26 3.25 19.14 2.69
N GLY A 27 3.56 18.95 3.96
CA GLY A 27 4.10 19.99 4.83
C GLY A 27 5.42 19.54 5.43
N GLY A 28 6.24 20.50 5.87
CA GLY A 28 7.54 20.20 6.50
C GLY A 28 8.60 19.70 5.51
N GLN A 29 9.54 18.91 6.01
CA GLN A 29 10.74 18.47 5.28
C GLN A 29 10.55 17.14 4.54
N TYR A 30 9.43 16.99 3.83
CA TYR A 30 9.09 15.72 3.16
C TYR A 30 10.12 15.31 2.09
N GLU A 31 10.70 16.27 1.36
CA GLU A 31 11.70 16.01 0.30
C GLU A 31 13.00 15.41 0.83
N THR A 32 13.31 15.62 2.11
CA THR A 32 14.51 15.09 2.77
C THR A 32 14.20 13.99 3.78
N THR A 33 12.92 13.60 3.90
CA THR A 33 12.49 12.55 4.83
C THR A 33 12.63 11.20 4.14
N ALA A 34 13.43 10.30 4.73
CA ALA A 34 13.54 8.93 4.24
C ALA A 34 12.17 8.24 4.22
N GLY A 35 11.87 7.51 3.15
CA GLY A 35 10.58 6.88 2.89
C GLY A 35 9.56 7.75 2.14
N PHE A 36 9.89 9.02 1.83
CA PHE A 36 9.06 9.93 1.04
C PHE A 36 9.65 10.21 -0.36
N GLU A 37 10.61 9.41 -0.81
CA GLU A 37 11.36 9.65 -2.05
C GLU A 37 10.48 9.70 -3.30
N LYS A 38 9.26 9.14 -3.23
CA LYS A 38 8.28 9.13 -4.32
C LYS A 38 7.33 10.33 -4.32
N CYS A 39 7.48 11.26 -3.37
CA CYS A 39 6.70 12.50 -3.30
C CYS A 39 6.86 13.41 -4.53
N SER A 40 7.95 13.26 -5.29
CA SER A 40 8.25 14.05 -6.50
C SER A 40 8.02 13.27 -7.80
N CYS A 41 7.70 11.97 -7.72
CA CYS A 41 7.50 11.13 -8.88
C CYS A 41 6.04 11.12 -9.34
N SER A 42 5.80 11.01 -10.64
CA SER A 42 4.47 10.80 -11.20
C SER A 42 4.50 9.80 -12.35
N SER A 43 3.59 8.82 -12.34
CA SER A 43 3.47 7.82 -13.40
C SER A 43 2.04 7.28 -13.51
N GLY A 44 1.86 6.16 -14.21
CA GLY A 44 0.55 5.66 -14.68
C GLY A 44 -0.39 5.16 -13.59
N ILE A 45 0.11 4.63 -12.47
CA ILE A 45 -0.75 4.23 -11.34
C ILE A 45 -1.23 5.47 -10.59
N GLN A 46 -0.31 6.39 -10.30
CA GLN A 46 -0.59 7.61 -9.54
C GLN A 46 0.49 8.68 -9.74
N SER A 47 0.11 9.93 -9.49
CA SER A 47 1.00 11.11 -9.47
C SER A 47 1.38 11.56 -8.06
N SER A 48 2.45 12.36 -7.96
CA SER A 48 3.01 12.93 -6.74
C SER A 48 1.98 13.68 -5.87
N ASN A 49 0.95 14.24 -6.49
CA ASN A 49 -0.08 15.07 -5.86
C ASN A 49 -1.15 14.26 -5.11
N TYR A 50 -1.02 12.93 -5.05
CA TYR A 50 -1.99 12.06 -4.40
C TYR A 50 -1.35 11.07 -3.44
N THR A 51 -2.14 10.65 -2.46
CA THR A 51 -1.94 9.39 -1.76
C THR A 51 -2.95 8.38 -2.29
N GLY A 52 -2.49 7.14 -2.50
CA GLY A 52 -3.25 6.09 -3.15
C GLY A 52 -3.51 4.96 -2.16
N PHE A 53 -4.62 4.27 -2.32
CA PHE A 53 -5.04 3.17 -1.44
C PHE A 53 -5.31 1.93 -2.26
N TRP A 54 -4.82 0.79 -1.77
CA TRP A 54 -4.92 -0.51 -2.44
C TRP A 54 -4.47 -0.40 -3.89
N CYS A 55 -3.18 -0.10 -4.04
CA CYS A 55 -2.53 0.03 -5.33
C CYS A 55 -1.83 -1.27 -5.70
N ASP A 56 -1.85 -1.60 -6.97
CA ASP A 56 -1.24 -2.81 -7.52
C ASP A 56 -0.56 -2.48 -8.86
N TRP A 57 0.48 -3.23 -9.18
CA TRP A 57 1.19 -3.20 -10.44
C TRP A 57 1.47 -4.60 -10.94
N ASP A 58 0.83 -4.93 -12.07
CA ASP A 58 1.07 -6.11 -12.89
C ASP A 58 1.18 -7.40 -12.05
N ASP A 59 1.97 -8.38 -12.49
CA ASP A 59 2.31 -9.57 -11.73
C ASP A 59 3.35 -9.31 -10.63
N GLY A 60 3.12 -8.34 -9.73
CA GLY A 60 4.13 -8.10 -8.72
C GLY A 60 3.76 -7.41 -7.42
N ASP A 61 3.81 -6.09 -7.38
CA ASP A 61 3.86 -5.35 -6.11
C ASP A 61 2.55 -4.64 -5.85
N GLY A 62 2.14 -4.62 -4.59
CA GLY A 62 1.02 -3.80 -4.16
C GLY A 62 1.24 -3.15 -2.82
N ALA A 63 0.48 -2.09 -2.57
CA ALA A 63 0.52 -1.32 -1.35
C ALA A 63 -0.88 -1.02 -0.83
N VAL A 64 -1.10 -1.18 0.47
CA VAL A 64 -2.35 -0.70 1.11
C VAL A 64 -2.44 0.82 0.98
N MET A 65 -1.32 1.52 1.13
CA MET A 65 -1.24 2.96 0.97
C MET A 65 0.11 3.35 0.38
N ILE A 66 0.09 4.16 -0.69
CA ILE A 66 1.28 4.82 -1.25
C ILE A 66 1.22 6.32 -0.99
N ILE A 67 2.39 6.94 -0.83
CA ILE A 67 2.55 8.40 -0.70
C ILE A 67 3.36 8.87 -1.91
N GLY A 68 2.74 9.69 -2.76
CA GLY A 68 3.34 10.15 -4.01
C GLY A 68 2.97 9.27 -5.20
N GLY A 69 3.82 9.29 -6.22
CA GLY A 69 3.54 8.64 -7.50
C GLY A 69 3.95 7.17 -7.56
N GLY A 70 3.19 6.40 -8.34
CA GLY A 70 3.41 4.97 -8.56
C GLY A 70 3.31 4.61 -10.04
N GLY A 71 3.97 3.52 -10.43
CA GLY A 71 4.01 3.00 -11.81
C GLY A 71 5.42 2.84 -12.34
N SER A 72 5.58 2.45 -13.61
CA SER A 72 6.88 2.18 -14.24
C SER A 72 7.88 3.33 -14.10
N GLY A 73 7.41 4.58 -14.22
CA GLY A 73 8.25 5.77 -14.03
C GLY A 73 8.65 6.04 -12.59
N CYS A 74 8.00 5.39 -11.62
CA CYS A 74 8.23 5.56 -10.18
C CYS A 74 8.75 4.30 -9.48
N ALA A 75 9.17 3.29 -10.25
CA ALA A 75 9.56 1.98 -9.73
C ALA A 75 8.44 1.25 -8.97
N ARG A 76 7.19 1.29 -9.50
CA ARG A 76 6.04 0.47 -9.02
C ARG A 76 5.48 1.02 -7.67
N PRO A 77 4.47 0.39 -7.02
CA PRO A 77 3.92 0.84 -5.74
C PRO A 77 4.65 0.16 -4.56
N ASP A 78 5.98 0.16 -4.59
CA ASP A 78 6.88 -0.48 -3.64
C ASP A 78 7.16 0.36 -2.36
N HIS A 79 6.38 1.41 -2.14
CA HIS A 79 6.65 2.42 -1.11
C HIS A 79 5.37 2.81 -0.38
N GLY A 80 5.47 2.97 0.95
CA GLY A 80 4.34 3.31 1.81
C GLY A 80 4.03 2.21 2.83
N ILE A 81 2.75 1.92 3.05
CA ILE A 81 2.29 1.06 4.16
C ILE A 81 1.66 -0.21 3.60
N GLY A 82 2.04 -1.35 4.20
CA GLY A 82 1.49 -2.66 3.85
C GLY A 82 1.87 -3.06 2.43
N ILE A 83 3.17 -2.94 2.10
CA ILE A 83 3.73 -3.35 0.81
C ILE A 83 3.79 -4.87 0.75
N THR A 84 3.39 -5.44 -0.38
CA THR A 84 3.45 -6.88 -0.65
C THR A 84 4.16 -7.11 -1.97
N GLU A 85 5.28 -7.83 -1.95
CA GLU A 85 6.19 -8.06 -3.10
C GLU A 85 6.12 -9.50 -3.64
N ALA A 86 4.94 -10.13 -3.62
CA ALA A 86 4.84 -11.57 -3.80
C ALA A 86 4.47 -12.00 -5.23
N ASN A 87 5.20 -11.51 -6.25
CA ASN A 87 4.94 -11.73 -7.69
C ASN A 87 3.47 -11.46 -8.13
N ALA A 88 2.70 -10.81 -7.26
CA ALA A 88 1.32 -10.37 -7.36
C ALA A 88 0.97 -9.81 -5.98
N ALA A 89 0.26 -8.68 -5.92
CA ALA A 89 -0.16 -8.15 -4.64
C ALA A 89 -1.07 -9.17 -3.93
N LYS A 90 -0.68 -9.54 -2.70
CA LYS A 90 -1.44 -10.47 -1.85
C LYS A 90 -1.04 -10.31 -0.40
N PHE A 91 -2.02 -10.35 0.48
CA PHE A 91 -1.77 -10.69 1.88
C PHE A 91 -1.64 -12.21 1.97
N GLY A 92 -0.42 -12.71 2.13
CA GLY A 92 -0.12 -14.14 2.17
C GLY A 92 -0.10 -14.71 3.59
N GLY A 93 -0.86 -15.79 3.80
CA GLY A 93 -0.68 -16.74 4.91
C GLY A 93 -1.95 -17.54 5.23
N SER A 94 -1.97 -18.85 4.94
CA SER A 94 -2.99 -19.75 5.48
C SER A 94 -2.74 -20.01 6.97
N LEU A 95 -3.38 -19.16 7.79
CA LEU A 95 -3.76 -19.25 9.21
C LEU A 95 -2.68 -19.12 10.32
N PRO A 96 -3.03 -18.63 11.54
CA PRO A 96 -4.35 -18.21 11.99
C PRO A 96 -4.42 -16.72 12.39
N TYR A 97 -5.65 -16.24 12.59
CA TYR A 97 -5.94 -15.14 13.50
C TYR A 97 -5.06 -15.23 14.76
N CYS A 98 -4.70 -14.09 15.35
CA CYS A 98 -4.30 -14.04 16.76
C CYS A 98 -5.34 -14.81 17.57
N THR A 99 -5.06 -16.06 17.94
CA THR A 99 -5.87 -16.76 18.93
C THR A 99 -5.69 -15.99 20.23
N PRO A 100 -6.77 -15.52 20.87
CA PRO A 100 -6.68 -14.94 22.19
C PRO A 100 -5.89 -15.89 23.11
N PRO A 101 -5.12 -15.38 24.09
CA PRO A 101 -4.28 -16.20 24.97
C PRO A 101 -5.04 -17.34 25.66
N GLU A 102 -6.36 -17.19 25.80
CA GLU A 102 -7.28 -18.15 26.40
C GLU A 102 -7.49 -19.44 25.57
N LEU A 103 -7.04 -19.49 24.31
CA LEU A 103 -7.19 -20.65 23.41
C LEU A 103 -5.85 -21.21 22.88
N ALA A 104 -4.72 -20.80 23.45
CA ALA A 104 -3.45 -21.47 23.15
C ALA A 104 -3.37 -22.80 23.93
N PRO A 105 -3.02 -23.94 23.29
CA PRO A 105 -2.86 -25.19 24.03
C PRO A 105 -1.68 -25.06 25.00
N GLU A 106 -1.92 -25.39 26.27
CA GLU A 106 -0.89 -25.43 27.31
C GLU A 106 0.21 -26.43 26.93
N LYS A 107 1.47 -26.02 27.14
CA LYS A 107 2.64 -26.89 27.03
C LYS A 107 3.07 -27.35 28.42
#